data_AF-A0A1L5KZU6-F1
#
_entry.id   AF-A0A1L5KZU6-F1
#
_cell.length_a   1.000
_cell.length_b   1.000
_cell.length_c   1.000
_cell.angle_alpha   90.00
_cell.angle_beta   90.00
_cell.angle_gamma   90.00
#
_symmetry.space_group_name_H-M   'P 1'
#
loop_
_entity.id
_entity.type
_entity.pdbx_description
1 polymer ?
#
loop_
_entity_poly.entity_id
_entity_poly.type
_entity_poly.pdbx_seq_one_letter_code
_entity_poly.pdbx_strand_id
1 'polypeptide(L)'
;NQASASAGVKLDASNTAYTSPNYFMEMAAEHMNAKVSPYLAFLTQTRTDIPALERLVIGAGGAYLDQNGNAIKRKALSKQAKNTLHDYKLIQYDMTAGKGYLNDTNFFTVK
;
A
#
# COMPACT_ATOMS: atom_id res chain seq x y z
N ASN A 1 -10.37 -27.02 13.14
CA ASN A 1 -10.03 -25.72 12.53
C ASN A 1 -8.54 -25.52 12.73
N GLN A 2 -7.70 -25.70 11.70
CA GLN A 2 -6.26 -25.44 11.84
C GLN A 2 -6.05 -23.94 11.62
N ALA A 3 -5.46 -23.27 12.61
CA ALA A 3 -5.05 -21.88 12.47
C ALA A 3 -3.91 -21.79 11.45
N SER A 4 -3.73 -20.60 10.83
CA SER A 4 -2.57 -20.33 9.96
C SER A 4 -1.27 -20.68 10.67
N ALA A 5 -0.25 -21.12 9.92
CA ALA A 5 1.10 -21.34 10.46
C ALA A 5 1.71 -20.08 11.10
N SER A 6 1.20 -18.89 10.76
CA SER A 6 1.59 -17.60 11.34
C SER A 6 0.71 -17.13 12.50
N ALA A 7 -0.18 -17.97 13.02
CA ALA A 7 -1.02 -17.60 14.16
C ALA A 7 -0.16 -17.17 15.37
N GLY A 8 -0.42 -15.97 15.89
CA GLY A 8 0.32 -15.38 17.01
C GLY A 8 1.61 -14.65 16.63
N VAL A 9 2.01 -14.67 15.34
CA VAL A 9 3.13 -13.88 14.83
C VAL A 9 2.64 -12.47 14.49
N LYS A 10 3.46 -11.46 14.77
CA LYS A 10 3.20 -10.08 14.33
C LYS A 10 4.14 -9.75 13.18
N LEU A 11 3.65 -8.98 12.21
CA LEU A 11 4.52 -8.33 11.24
C LEU A 11 5.47 -7.36 11.95
N ASP A 12 6.62 -7.09 11.34
CA ASP A 12 7.62 -6.18 11.89
C ASP A 12 7.02 -4.78 12.07
N ALA A 13 7.08 -4.28 13.31
CA ALA A 13 6.56 -2.97 13.68
C ALA A 13 7.28 -1.82 12.96
N SER A 14 8.53 -2.01 12.53
CA SER A 14 9.30 -0.99 11.80
C SER A 14 8.61 -0.50 10.53
N ASN A 15 7.81 -1.37 9.90
CA ASN A 15 7.09 -1.10 8.65
C ASN A 15 5.56 -1.20 8.77
N THR A 16 5.03 -1.43 9.98
CA THR A 16 3.59 -1.65 10.20
C THR A 16 2.99 -0.85 11.35
N ALA A 17 3.80 -0.14 12.15
CA ALA A 17 3.31 0.69 13.26
C ALA A 17 2.39 1.84 12.81
N TYR A 18 2.63 2.37 11.60
CA TYR A 18 1.80 3.39 10.97
C TYR A 18 1.41 2.89 9.59
N THR A 19 0.11 2.70 9.37
CA THR A 19 -0.42 2.14 8.13
C THR A 19 -1.76 2.77 7.78
N SER A 20 -2.15 2.69 6.51
CA SER A 20 -3.48 3.08 6.04
C SER A 20 -4.35 1.87 5.77
N PRO A 21 -5.69 1.98 5.92
CA PRO A 21 -6.61 0.85 5.69
C PRO A 21 -6.47 0.18 4.32
N ASN A 22 -6.01 0.92 3.30
CA ASN A 22 -5.77 0.40 1.96
C ASN A 22 -4.69 -0.70 1.90
N TYR A 23 -3.83 -0.79 2.91
CA TYR A 23 -2.77 -1.81 2.98
C TYR A 23 -3.20 -3.09 3.69
N PHE A 24 -4.38 -3.14 4.33
CA PHE A 24 -4.77 -4.31 5.12
C PHE A 24 -4.80 -5.63 4.33
N MET A 25 -5.18 -5.58 3.05
CA MET A 25 -5.18 -6.77 2.20
C MET A 25 -3.77 -7.30 1.92
N GLU A 26 -2.79 -6.41 1.68
CA GLU A 26 -1.40 -6.86 1.49
C GLU A 26 -0.78 -7.30 2.82
N MET A 27 -1.05 -6.60 3.92
CA MET A 27 -0.55 -6.98 5.25
C MET A 27 -1.09 -8.35 5.68
N ALA A 28 -2.37 -8.64 5.39
CA ALA A 28 -2.93 -9.96 5.66
C ALA A 28 -2.22 -11.05 4.84
N ALA A 29 -1.92 -10.78 3.56
CA ALA A 29 -1.20 -11.71 2.71
C ALA A 29 0.25 -11.92 3.18
N GLU A 30 0.96 -10.85 3.55
CA GLU A 30 2.31 -10.90 4.14
C GLU A 30 2.30 -11.72 5.44
N HIS A 31 1.36 -11.43 6.34
CA HIS A 31 1.20 -12.16 7.59
C HIS A 31 0.92 -13.64 7.37
N MET A 32 0.16 -14.02 6.33
CA MET A 32 -0.10 -15.41 5.98
C MET A 32 1.04 -16.08 5.22
N ASN A 33 2.10 -15.35 4.88
CA ASN A 33 3.13 -15.78 3.92
C ASN A 33 2.48 -16.32 2.63
N ALA A 34 1.42 -15.66 2.18
CA ALA A 34 0.67 -16.05 1.00
C ALA A 34 1.39 -15.64 -0.27
N LYS A 35 1.18 -16.40 -1.36
CA LYS A 35 1.52 -15.90 -2.69
C LYS A 35 0.67 -14.67 -3.00
N VAL A 36 1.29 -13.65 -3.58
CA VAL A 36 0.65 -12.35 -3.88
C VAL A 36 0.61 -12.08 -5.38
N SER A 37 -0.39 -11.29 -5.81
CA SER A 37 -0.42 -10.74 -7.16
C SER A 37 0.55 -9.56 -7.31
N PRO A 38 0.91 -9.16 -8.54
CA PRO A 38 1.68 -7.94 -8.76
C PRO A 38 1.07 -6.69 -8.09
N TYR A 39 -0.25 -6.58 -8.03
CA TYR A 39 -0.93 -5.49 -7.31
C TYR A 39 -0.64 -5.49 -5.81
N LEU A 40 -0.76 -6.63 -5.13
CA LEU A 40 -0.46 -6.71 -3.70
C LEU A 40 1.03 -6.49 -3.42
N ALA A 41 1.92 -7.02 -4.28
CA ALA A 41 3.35 -6.73 -4.19
C ALA A 41 3.65 -5.23 -4.36
N PHE A 42 2.95 -4.55 -5.28
CA PHE A 42 3.04 -3.10 -5.43
C PHE A 42 2.54 -2.35 -4.18
N LEU A 43 1.47 -2.80 -3.52
CA LEU A 43 1.01 -2.21 -2.27
C LEU A 43 2.02 -2.40 -1.13
N THR A 44 2.70 -3.55 -1.03
CA THR A 44 3.78 -3.78 -0.08
C THR A 44 4.95 -2.81 -0.31
N GLN A 45 5.36 -2.59 -1.57
CA GLN A 45 6.36 -1.58 -1.91
C GLN A 45 5.87 -0.17 -1.57
N THR A 46 4.61 0.13 -1.87
CA THR A 46 3.99 1.43 -1.57
C THR A 46 4.00 1.73 -0.08
N ARG A 47 3.67 0.75 0.78
CA ARG A 47 3.74 0.92 2.23
C ARG A 47 5.17 1.17 2.72
N THR A 48 6.16 0.50 2.14
CA THR A 48 7.58 0.75 2.47
C THR A 48 8.00 2.19 2.17
N ASP A 49 7.58 2.72 1.01
CA ASP A 49 7.93 4.07 0.57
C ASP A 49 7.08 5.17 1.24
N ILE A 50 5.82 4.84 1.54
CA ILE A 50 4.81 5.76 2.08
C ILE A 50 3.94 4.99 3.09
N PRO A 51 4.38 4.89 4.36
CA PRO A 51 3.70 4.08 5.37
C PRO A 51 2.22 4.39 5.55
N ALA A 52 1.85 5.68 5.47
CA ALA A 52 0.45 6.07 5.50
C ALA A 52 0.10 7.10 4.43
N LEU A 53 -0.97 6.80 3.70
CA LEU A 53 -1.63 7.61 2.71
C LEU A 53 -3.02 8.00 3.23
N GLU A 54 -3.19 9.20 3.80
CA GLU A 54 -4.56 9.68 3.99
C GLU A 54 -5.18 10.12 2.67
N ARG A 55 -6.40 9.64 2.43
CA ARG A 55 -7.26 10.20 1.39
C ARG A 55 -7.51 11.66 1.75
N LEU A 56 -7.14 12.56 0.84
CA LEU A 56 -7.34 14.00 0.89
C LEU A 56 -8.69 14.34 1.58
N VAL A 57 -8.67 14.67 2.87
CA VAL A 57 -9.78 15.41 3.46
C VAL A 57 -9.76 16.75 2.76
N ILE A 58 -10.81 16.99 1.96
CA ILE A 58 -11.01 18.22 1.20
C ILE A 58 -10.92 19.38 2.20
N GLY A 59 -9.81 20.13 2.16
CA GLY A 59 -9.57 21.30 3.01
C GLY A 59 -8.22 21.35 3.73
N ALA A 60 -7.62 20.21 4.12
CA ALA A 60 -6.43 20.23 5.00
C ALA A 60 -5.08 20.00 4.28
N GLY A 61 -5.10 19.57 3.01
CA GLY A 61 -3.90 19.13 2.30
C GLY A 61 -3.39 17.83 2.89
N GLY A 62 -3.74 16.69 2.27
CA GLY A 62 -3.55 15.35 2.82
C GLY A 62 -2.19 15.12 3.49
N ALA A 63 -2.22 14.44 4.64
CA ALA A 63 -1.04 14.08 5.42
C ALA A 63 -0.46 12.76 4.89
N TYR A 64 0.85 12.77 4.62
CA TYR A 64 1.64 11.56 4.45
C TYR A 64 2.39 11.35 5.75
N LEU A 65 2.54 10.12 6.22
CA LEU A 65 3.43 9.85 7.36
C LEU A 65 4.78 9.33 6.87
N ASP A 66 5.85 9.78 7.50
CA ASP A 66 7.15 9.11 7.39
C ASP A 66 7.20 7.83 8.26
N GLN A 67 8.32 7.11 8.21
CA GLN A 67 8.53 5.87 8.97
C GLN A 67 8.49 6.07 10.50
N ASN A 68 8.63 7.31 10.99
CA ASN A 68 8.54 7.65 12.40
C ASN A 68 7.12 8.10 12.80
N GLY A 69 6.16 8.08 11.86
CA GLY A 69 4.79 8.54 12.10
C GLY A 69 4.63 10.06 12.03
N ASN A 70 5.63 10.81 11.54
CA ASN A 70 5.51 12.26 11.41
C ASN A 70 4.75 12.65 10.15
N ALA A 71 3.84 13.60 10.28
CA ALA A 71 3.15 14.19 9.13
C ALA A 71 4.13 15.00 8.25
N ILE A 72 4.25 14.61 6.98
CA ILE A 72 5.04 15.29 5.97
C ILE A 72 4.17 15.75 4.81
N LYS A 73 4.59 16.84 4.15
CA LYS A 73 3.96 17.33 2.91
C LYS A 73 4.47 16.54 1.72
N ARG A 74 3.66 16.40 0.66
CA ARG A 74 4.07 15.76 -0.62
C ARG A 74 5.43 16.25 -1.15
N LYS A 75 5.74 17.54 -0.99
CA LYS A 75 7.01 18.12 -1.45
C LYS A 75 8.24 17.53 -0.75
N ALA A 76 8.09 17.09 0.50
CA ALA A 76 9.14 16.51 1.33
C ALA A 76 9.34 15.00 1.08
N LEU A 77 8.46 14.35 0.30
CA LEU A 77 8.66 12.97 -0.11
C LEU A 77 9.95 12.83 -0.91
N SER A 78 10.63 11.69 -0.71
CA SER A 78 11.77 11.28 -1.53
C SER A 78 11.36 11.16 -3.01
N LYS A 79 12.35 11.14 -3.90
CA LYS A 79 12.09 10.94 -5.34
C LYS A 79 11.37 9.60 -5.59
N GLN A 80 11.81 8.54 -4.92
CA GLN A 80 11.19 7.22 -4.98
C GLN A 80 9.74 7.26 -4.51
N ALA A 81 9.46 7.79 -3.31
CA ALA A 81 8.11 7.92 -2.79
C ALA A 81 7.19 8.75 -3.70
N LYS A 82 7.72 9.77 -4.38
CA LYS A 82 6.94 10.55 -5.38
C LYS A 82 6.56 9.72 -6.61
N ASN A 83 7.45 8.85 -7.08
CA ASN A 83 7.19 7.95 -8.19
C ASN A 83 6.17 6.89 -7.78
N THR A 84 6.38 6.24 -6.63
CA THR A 84 5.44 5.25 -6.08
C THR A 84 4.04 5.84 -5.88
N LEU A 85 3.94 7.07 -5.36
CA LEU A 85 2.66 7.79 -5.25
C LEU A 85 2.01 8.09 -6.63
N HIS A 86 2.83 8.35 -7.65
CA HIS A 86 2.32 8.58 -8.99
C HIS A 86 1.73 7.31 -9.59
N ASP A 87 2.47 6.20 -9.51
CA ASP A 87 2.02 4.90 -10.00
C ASP A 87 0.76 4.43 -9.26
N TYR A 88 0.73 4.61 -7.93
CA TYR A 88 -0.45 4.30 -7.11
C TYR A 88 -1.68 5.06 -7.60
N LYS A 89 -1.54 6.35 -7.94
CA LYS A 89 -2.67 7.15 -8.47
C LYS A 89 -3.13 6.67 -9.84
N LEU A 90 -2.21 6.28 -10.72
CA LEU A 90 -2.54 5.75 -12.04
C LEU A 90 -3.30 4.43 -11.92
N ILE A 91 -2.81 3.50 -11.09
CA ILE A 91 -3.44 2.21 -10.82
C ILE A 91 -4.84 2.42 -10.23
N GLN A 92 -4.96 3.21 -9.16
CA GLN A 92 -6.26 3.48 -8.53
C GLN A 92 -7.25 4.15 -9.49
N TYR A 93 -6.79 5.05 -10.36
CA TYR A 93 -7.63 5.66 -11.38
C TYR A 93 -8.11 4.62 -12.39
N ASP A 94 -7.20 3.81 -12.95
CA ASP A 94 -7.54 2.77 -13.92
C ASP A 94 -8.51 1.72 -13.37
N MET A 95 -8.40 1.38 -12.09
CA MET A 95 -9.30 0.46 -11.38
C MET A 95 -10.69 1.02 -11.08
N THR A 96 -10.90 2.34 -11.17
CA THR A 96 -12.15 2.99 -10.71
C THR A 96 -12.86 3.77 -11.80
N ALA A 97 -12.20 4.78 -12.37
CA ALA A 97 -12.80 5.73 -13.30
C ALA A 97 -12.08 5.73 -14.68
N GLY A 98 -10.97 5.01 -14.81
CA GLY A 98 -10.22 4.87 -16.04
C GLY A 98 -10.82 3.81 -16.97
N LYS A 99 -9.99 3.30 -17.89
CA LYS A 99 -10.45 2.36 -18.92
C LYS A 99 -10.28 0.89 -18.52
N GLY A 100 -9.68 0.62 -17.36
CA GLY A 100 -9.45 -0.74 -16.88
C GLY A 100 -8.38 -1.47 -17.66
N TYR A 101 -7.35 -0.77 -18.16
CA TYR A 101 -6.26 -1.38 -18.92
C TYR A 101 -5.57 -2.53 -18.17
N LEU A 102 -5.48 -2.45 -16.84
CA LEU A 102 -4.85 -3.48 -16.02
C LEU A 102 -5.64 -4.80 -15.98
N ASN A 103 -6.94 -4.79 -16.31
CA ASN A 103 -7.80 -5.98 -16.30
C ASN A 103 -7.41 -6.98 -17.40
N ASP A 104 -6.87 -6.51 -18.51
CA ASP A 104 -6.41 -7.34 -19.63
C ASP A 104 -4.98 -7.87 -19.44
N THR A 105 -4.45 -7.76 -18.21
CA THR A 105 -3.10 -8.19 -17.85
C THR A 105 -3.14 -9.16 -16.66
N ASN A 106 -1.97 -9.69 -16.27
CA ASN A 106 -1.85 -10.52 -15.08
C ASN A 106 -1.69 -9.70 -13.78
N PHE A 107 -1.91 -8.39 -13.80
CA PHE A 107 -1.54 -7.50 -12.68
C PHE A 107 -2.29 -7.81 -11.37
N PHE A 108 -3.53 -8.29 -11.46
CA PHE A 108 -4.33 -8.67 -10.28
C PHE A 108 -4.32 -10.17 -9.97
N THR A 109 -3.68 -10.99 -10.82
CA THR A 109 -3.73 -12.45 -10.71
C THR A 109 -2.62 -12.97 -9.79
N VAL A 110 -2.97 -13.88 -8.88
CA VAL A 110 -2.01 -14.65 -8.07
C VAL A 110 -1.56 -15.87 -8.88
N LYS A 111 -0.25 -16.13 -8.95
CA LYS A 111 0.34 -17.31 -9.61
C LYS A 111 0.96 -18.27 -8.59
#